data_AF-A0A914BFK3-F1
#
_entry.id   AF-A0A914BFK3-F1
#
_cell.length_a   1.000
_cell.length_b   1.000
_cell.length_c   1.000
_cell.angle_alpha   90.00
_cell.angle_beta   90.00
_cell.angle_gamma   90.00
#
_symmetry.space_group_name_H-M   'P 1'
#
loop_
_entity.id
_entity.type
_entity.pdbx_description
1 polymer ?
#
loop_
_entity_poly.entity_id
_entity_poly.type
_entity_poly.pdbx_seq_one_letter_code
_entity_poly.pdbx_strand_id
1 'polypeptide(L)'
;MGDASLPAEIQKLIEKCHEAKKNAHCPYSKFRVGASLLTKDGKMYSGCNVENASYTLGLCAERCAIFKAVSEGHKEFKAMAVGCDVKDDFLAPCGACRQVMYEFGGKDLEVYLTKPDLTWQRTPMRELLPSGFDGSALTLSKVATE
;
A
#
# COMPACT_ATOMS: atom_id res chain seq x y z
N MET A 1 -10.33 5.46 19.27
CA MET A 1 -9.91 4.28 20.08
C MET A 1 -10.18 3.08 19.20
N GLY A 2 -9.16 2.26 18.95
CA GLY A 2 -9.22 1.16 17.98
C GLY A 2 -10.34 0.17 18.29
N ASP A 3 -10.93 -0.38 17.25
CA ASP A 3 -11.90 -1.46 17.38
C ASP A 3 -11.21 -2.68 18.02
N ALA A 4 -11.63 -3.02 19.24
CA ALA A 4 -11.10 -4.15 20.01
C ALA A 4 -11.32 -5.51 19.31
N SER A 5 -12.09 -5.55 18.22
CA SER A 5 -12.28 -6.73 17.38
C SER A 5 -11.09 -7.06 16.46
N LEU A 6 -10.20 -6.08 16.18
CA LEU A 6 -9.06 -6.31 15.30
C LEU A 6 -7.94 -7.11 15.99
N PRO A 7 -7.29 -8.05 15.28
CA PRO A 7 -6.05 -8.65 15.77
C PRO A 7 -5.00 -7.58 16.11
N ALA A 8 -4.25 -7.77 17.19
CA ALA A 8 -3.27 -6.79 17.68
C ALA A 8 -2.23 -6.38 16.62
N GLU A 9 -1.84 -7.31 15.75
CA GLU A 9 -0.94 -7.05 14.62
C GLU A 9 -1.53 -6.07 13.59
N ILE A 10 -2.84 -6.10 13.35
CA ILE A 10 -3.51 -5.17 12.42
C ILE A 10 -3.66 -3.79 13.06
N GLN A 11 -3.94 -3.73 14.37
CA GLN A 11 -3.95 -2.45 15.10
C GLN A 11 -2.58 -1.76 14.99
N LYS A 12 -1.50 -2.51 15.25
CA LYS A 12 -0.13 -2.02 15.10
C LYS A 12 0.21 -1.62 13.66
N LEU A 13 -0.33 -2.34 12.66
CA LEU A 13 -0.17 -2.01 11.24
C LEU A 13 -0.76 -0.63 10.91
N ILE A 14 -1.97 -0.36 11.41
CA ILE A 14 -2.66 0.93 11.25
C ILE A 14 -1.90 2.05 11.96
N GLU A 15 -1.48 1.84 13.20
CA GLU A 15 -0.69 2.82 13.96
C GLU A 15 0.61 3.19 13.24
N LYS A 16 1.36 2.19 12.76
CA LYS A 16 2.62 2.40 12.02
C LYS A 16 2.43 3.15 10.72
N CYS A 17 1.32 2.92 10.01
CA CYS A 17 0.97 3.69 8.83
C CYS A 17 0.87 5.19 9.16
N HIS A 18 0.15 5.56 10.22
CA HIS A 18 0.02 6.96 10.65
C HIS A 18 1.32 7.54 11.22
N GLU A 19 2.16 6.73 11.87
CA GLU A 19 3.50 7.12 12.30
C GLU A 19 4.39 7.46 11.10
N ALA A 20 4.43 6.59 10.08
CA ALA A 20 5.26 6.77 8.89
C ALA A 20 4.91 8.04 8.10
N LYS A 21 3.63 8.41 8.06
CA LYS A 21 3.14 9.65 7.44
C LYS A 21 3.85 10.91 7.95
N LYS A 22 4.34 10.92 9.20
CA LYS A 22 5.07 12.05 9.79
C LYS A 22 6.38 12.38 9.05
N ASN A 23 6.95 11.40 8.35
CA ASN A 23 8.20 11.53 7.61
C ASN A 23 8.00 11.86 6.11
N ALA A 24 6.75 12.07 5.68
CA ALA A 24 6.45 12.38 4.28
C ALA A 24 7.20 13.64 3.79
N HIS A 25 7.89 13.51 2.67
CA HIS A 25 8.49 14.64 1.97
C HIS A 25 7.52 15.06 0.86
N CYS A 26 6.61 16.00 1.16
CA CYS A 26 5.61 16.46 0.21
C CYS A 26 5.46 17.99 0.19
N PRO A 27 6.54 18.74 -0.12
CA PRO A 27 6.49 20.20 -0.08
C PRO A 27 5.58 20.79 -1.17
N TYR A 28 5.30 20.04 -2.25
CA TYR A 28 4.54 20.52 -3.40
C TYR A 28 3.04 20.34 -3.17
N SER A 29 2.57 19.11 -2.89
CA SER A 29 1.14 18.87 -2.65
C SER A 29 0.69 19.23 -1.24
N LYS A 30 1.61 19.20 -0.26
CA LYS A 30 1.31 19.26 1.18
C LYS A 30 0.35 18.16 1.62
N PHE A 31 0.29 17.07 0.86
CA PHE A 31 -0.61 15.94 1.08
C PHE A 31 0.19 14.74 1.58
N ARG A 32 0.16 14.50 2.90
CA ARG A 32 0.96 13.44 3.52
C ARG A 32 0.20 12.12 3.47
N VAL A 33 0.89 11.08 3.00
CA VAL A 33 0.41 9.70 2.97
C VAL A 33 1.43 8.82 3.68
N GLY A 34 0.95 7.95 4.55
CA GLY A 34 1.72 6.87 5.15
C GLY A 34 1.19 5.52 4.68
N ALA A 35 2.06 4.52 4.70
CA ALA A 35 1.70 3.13 4.51
C ALA A 35 2.50 2.24 5.44
N SER A 36 1.91 1.13 5.85
CA SER A 36 2.62 0.06 6.55
C SER A 36 2.20 -1.29 5.99
N LEU A 37 3.17 -2.17 5.80
CA LEU A 37 3.05 -3.48 5.16
C LEU A 37 3.42 -4.55 6.17
N LEU A 38 2.58 -5.57 6.29
CA LEU A 38 2.80 -6.78 7.08
C LEU A 38 3.16 -7.93 6.14
N THR A 39 4.32 -8.52 6.32
CA THR A 39 4.76 -9.71 5.60
C THR A 39 4.11 -10.97 6.19
N LYS A 40 4.14 -12.09 5.46
CA LYS A 40 3.62 -13.38 5.97
C LYS A 40 4.42 -13.93 7.15
N ASP A 41 5.71 -13.60 7.26
CA ASP A 41 6.58 -13.98 8.38
C ASP A 41 6.48 -13.01 9.58
N GLY A 42 5.56 -12.03 9.53
CA GLY A 42 5.23 -11.16 10.67
C GLY A 42 6.08 -9.89 10.81
N LYS A 43 6.97 -9.59 9.85
CA LYS A 43 7.72 -8.33 9.81
C LYS A 43 6.86 -7.18 9.28
N MET A 44 7.17 -5.97 9.74
CA MET A 44 6.48 -4.76 9.33
C MET A 44 7.42 -3.76 8.68
N TYR A 45 7.00 -3.26 7.52
CA TYR A 45 7.70 -2.27 6.74
C TYR A 45 6.83 -1.06 6.53
N SER A 46 7.33 0.13 6.82
CA SER A 46 6.55 1.35 6.66
C SER A 46 7.21 2.29 5.65
N GLY A 47 6.38 3.12 5.02
CA GLY A 47 6.79 4.08 4.01
C GLY A 47 5.88 5.32 4.04
N CYS A 48 6.35 6.37 3.39
CA CYS A 48 5.62 7.61 3.20
C CYS A 48 5.80 8.12 1.77
N ASN A 49 4.95 9.02 1.32
CA ASN A 49 5.16 9.63 0.00
C ASN A 49 6.39 10.55 0.01
N VAL A 50 7.14 10.51 -1.09
CA VAL A 50 8.33 11.32 -1.34
C VAL A 50 8.17 11.97 -2.70
N GLU A 51 7.99 13.28 -2.70
CA GLU A 51 7.81 14.07 -3.90
C GLU A 51 9.14 14.54 -4.49
N ASN A 52 9.08 15.00 -5.73
CA ASN A 52 10.21 15.55 -6.45
C ASN A 52 9.74 16.72 -7.32
N ALA A 53 10.61 17.67 -7.63
CA ALA A 53 10.30 18.79 -8.51
C ALA A 53 9.87 18.31 -9.92
N SER A 54 10.47 17.22 -10.41
CA SER A 54 9.96 16.46 -11.55
C SER A 54 8.93 15.46 -11.06
N TYR A 55 7.64 15.81 -11.16
CA TYR A 55 6.55 15.10 -10.47
C TYR A 55 6.47 13.60 -10.78
N THR A 56 6.88 13.17 -11.98
CA THR A 56 6.90 11.76 -12.38
C THR A 56 7.90 10.91 -11.60
N LEU A 57 8.90 11.53 -10.96
CA LEU A 57 9.90 10.85 -10.12
C LEU A 57 9.42 10.66 -8.67
N GLY A 58 8.24 11.20 -8.33
CA GLY A 58 7.65 11.01 -7.01
C GLY A 58 7.25 9.56 -6.74
N LEU A 59 7.35 9.17 -5.46
CA LEU A 59 7.01 7.83 -4.99
C LEU A 59 5.90 7.90 -3.95
N CYS A 60 4.88 7.05 -4.11
CA CYS A 60 3.80 6.93 -3.13
C CYS A 60 4.23 6.10 -1.91
N ALA A 61 3.51 6.26 -0.80
CA ALA A 61 3.83 5.58 0.46
C ALA A 61 3.80 4.05 0.35
N GLU A 62 2.82 3.51 -0.38
CA GLU A 62 2.62 2.08 -0.59
C GLU A 62 3.81 1.47 -1.32
N ARG A 63 4.25 2.12 -2.41
CA ARG A 63 5.42 1.70 -3.19
C ARG A 63 6.71 1.82 -2.38
N CYS A 64 6.84 2.87 -1.57
CA CYS A 64 7.97 3.03 -0.65
C CYS A 64 8.06 1.86 0.35
N ALA A 65 6.94 1.50 1.00
CA ALA A 65 6.90 0.39 1.95
C ALA A 65 7.20 -0.96 1.29
N ILE A 66 6.62 -1.23 0.11
CA ILE A 66 6.85 -2.47 -0.65
C ILE A 66 8.31 -2.58 -1.09
N PHE A 67 8.87 -1.55 -1.74
CA PHE A 67 10.23 -1.62 -2.24
C PHE A 67 11.25 -1.77 -1.11
N LYS A 68 10.99 -1.16 0.06
CA LYS A 68 11.78 -1.41 1.25
C LYS A 68 11.76 -2.89 1.65
N ALA A 69 10.56 -3.47 1.82
CA ALA A 69 10.41 -4.89 2.18
C ALA A 69 11.10 -5.83 1.18
N VAL A 70 10.90 -5.59 -0.12
CA VAL A 70 11.49 -6.38 -1.20
C VAL A 70 13.01 -6.29 -1.19
N SER A 71 13.56 -5.08 -0.99
CA SER A 71 15.01 -4.88 -0.92
C SER A 71 15.66 -5.60 0.28
N GLU A 72 14.88 -5.86 1.33
CA GLU A 72 15.29 -6.61 2.53
C GLU A 72 14.94 -8.12 2.45
N GLY A 73 14.57 -8.61 1.27
CA GLY A 73 14.34 -10.04 1.00
C GLY A 73 12.91 -10.53 1.21
N HIS A 74 11.95 -9.63 1.50
CA HIS A 74 10.56 -10.00 1.77
C HIS A 74 9.67 -9.76 0.56
N LYS A 75 9.10 -10.82 0.00
CA LYS A 75 8.25 -10.76 -1.21
C LYS A 75 6.85 -11.34 -1.02
N GLU A 76 6.53 -11.83 0.18
CA GLU A 76 5.22 -12.39 0.49
C GLU A 76 4.52 -11.54 1.54
N PHE A 77 3.38 -10.96 1.15
CA PHE A 77 2.67 -9.98 1.96
C PHE A 77 1.31 -10.49 2.42
N LYS A 78 0.95 -10.13 3.65
CA LYS A 78 -0.31 -10.50 4.30
C LYS A 78 -1.30 -9.34 4.26
N ALA A 79 -0.87 -8.14 4.62
CA ALA A 79 -1.74 -6.97 4.66
C ALA A 79 -0.98 -5.67 4.48
N MET A 80 -1.66 -4.62 4.02
CA MET A 80 -1.15 -3.25 4.01
C MET A 80 -2.18 -2.29 4.61
N ALA A 81 -1.74 -1.35 5.45
CA ALA A 81 -2.52 -0.19 5.86
C ALA A 81 -2.04 1.06 5.11
N VAL A 82 -2.97 1.92 4.70
CA VAL A 82 -2.72 3.19 3.99
C VAL A 82 -3.56 4.29 4.62
N GLY A 83 -2.96 5.45 4.89
CA GLY A 83 -3.63 6.54 5.58
C GLY A 83 -3.07 7.91 5.20
N CYS A 84 -3.93 8.92 5.23
CA CYS A 84 -3.58 10.30 4.89
C CYS A 84 -4.15 11.30 5.92
N ASP A 85 -4.19 12.59 5.58
CA ASP A 85 -4.76 13.66 6.42
C ASP A 85 -6.25 13.94 6.15
N VAL A 86 -6.88 13.25 5.19
CA VAL A 86 -8.32 13.37 4.89
C VAL A 86 -9.14 12.74 6.02
N LYS A 87 -10.09 13.49 6.57
CA LYS A 87 -10.95 13.05 7.70
C LYS A 87 -12.25 12.42 7.23
N ASP A 88 -12.84 12.98 6.17
CA ASP A 88 -14.22 12.71 5.81
C ASP A 88 -14.38 11.42 5.00
N ASP A 89 -13.31 10.95 4.34
CA ASP A 89 -13.36 9.78 3.46
C ASP A 89 -12.11 8.89 3.56
N PHE A 90 -12.21 7.66 3.06
CA PHE A 90 -11.11 6.71 2.95
C PHE A 90 -10.35 6.93 1.64
N LEU A 91 -9.04 7.10 1.72
CA LEU A 91 -8.21 7.27 0.52
C LEU A 91 -7.85 5.90 -0.07
N ALA A 92 -8.33 5.62 -1.27
CA ALA A 92 -7.92 4.44 -2.01
C ALA A 92 -6.50 4.60 -2.62
N PRO A 93 -5.69 3.52 -2.68
CA PRO A 93 -4.39 3.57 -3.35
C PRO A 93 -4.54 3.91 -4.83
N CYS A 94 -3.56 4.62 -5.40
CA CYS A 94 -3.57 4.98 -6.82
C CYS A 94 -3.32 3.75 -7.71
N GLY A 95 -3.67 3.83 -9.00
CA GLY A 95 -3.55 2.70 -9.93
C GLY A 95 -2.15 2.08 -10.00
N ALA A 96 -1.10 2.91 -9.96
CA ALA A 96 0.28 2.44 -9.96
C ALA A 96 0.62 1.66 -8.66
N CYS A 97 0.14 2.12 -7.51
CA CYS A 97 0.29 1.39 -6.25
C CYS A 97 -0.45 0.05 -6.29
N ARG A 98 -1.69 0.04 -6.79
CA ARG A 98 -2.48 -1.19 -6.94
C ARG A 98 -1.74 -2.24 -7.77
N GLN A 99 -1.13 -1.84 -8.87
CA GLN A 99 -0.38 -2.77 -9.73
C GLN A 99 0.85 -3.35 -9.03
N VAL A 100 1.60 -2.53 -8.28
CA VAL A 100 2.77 -3.01 -7.50
C VAL A 100 2.33 -3.89 -6.32
N MET A 101 1.23 -3.53 -5.65
CA MET A 101 0.64 -4.36 -4.59
C MET A 101 0.20 -5.73 -5.12
N TYR A 102 -0.40 -5.75 -6.32
CA TYR A 102 -0.86 -6.98 -6.95
C TYR A 102 0.29 -7.93 -7.31
N GLU A 103 1.42 -7.41 -7.78
CA GLU A 103 2.62 -8.22 -8.12
C GLU A 103 3.13 -9.07 -6.94
N PHE A 104 3.17 -8.50 -5.73
CA PHE A 104 3.76 -9.18 -4.56
C PHE A 104 2.72 -9.75 -3.58
N GLY A 105 1.51 -9.18 -3.57
CA GLY A 105 0.44 -9.55 -2.67
C GLY A 105 -0.63 -10.43 -3.31
N GLY A 106 -0.70 -10.47 -4.63
CA GLY A 106 -1.75 -11.16 -5.37
C GLY A 106 -3.16 -10.64 -5.06
N LYS A 107 -4.15 -11.48 -5.34
CA LYS A 107 -5.58 -11.18 -5.19
C LYS A 107 -6.05 -11.10 -3.73
N ASP A 108 -5.29 -11.71 -2.83
CA ASP A 108 -5.66 -11.94 -1.42
C ASP A 108 -4.94 -11.01 -0.44
N LEU A 109 -4.10 -10.10 -0.94
CA LEU A 109 -3.56 -9.04 -0.08
C LEU A 109 -4.70 -8.19 0.46
N GLU A 110 -4.82 -8.16 1.79
CA GLU A 110 -5.79 -7.34 2.49
C GLU A 110 -5.29 -5.90 2.62
N VAL A 111 -6.12 -4.93 2.23
CA VAL A 111 -5.79 -3.51 2.28
C VAL A 111 -6.71 -2.81 3.27
N TYR A 112 -6.11 -2.13 4.24
CA TYR A 112 -6.79 -1.33 5.25
C TYR A 112 -6.64 0.14 4.89
N LEU A 113 -7.73 0.76 4.46
CA LEU A 113 -7.80 2.20 4.23
C LEU A 113 -8.16 2.86 5.55
N THR A 114 -7.35 3.83 6.00
CA THR A 114 -7.46 4.36 7.37
C THR A 114 -7.65 5.87 7.39
N LYS A 115 -8.40 6.35 8.39
CA LYS A 115 -8.64 7.77 8.68
C LYS A 115 -7.81 8.24 9.87
N PRO A 116 -7.60 9.57 10.04
CA PRO A 116 -6.83 10.13 11.15
C PRO A 116 -7.34 9.76 12.56
N ASP A 117 -8.63 9.41 12.70
CA ASP A 117 -9.24 8.96 13.96
C ASP A 117 -9.04 7.44 14.22
N LEU A 118 -8.26 6.78 13.36
CA LEU A 118 -7.97 5.35 13.34
C LEU A 118 -9.17 4.46 12.97
N THR A 119 -10.26 5.03 12.47
CA THR A 119 -11.29 4.24 11.78
C THR A 119 -10.74 3.72 10.46
N TRP A 120 -11.25 2.57 10.01
CA TRP A 120 -10.69 1.83 8.89
C TRP A 120 -11.77 1.14 8.07
N GLN A 121 -11.45 0.89 6.80
CA GLN A 121 -12.18 0.01 5.91
C GLN A 121 -11.23 -1.03 5.35
N ARG A 122 -11.64 -2.29 5.32
CA ARG A 122 -10.88 -3.40 4.73
C ARG A 122 -11.40 -3.73 3.35
N THR A 123 -10.51 -3.90 2.39
CA THR A 123 -10.83 -4.39 1.04
C THR A 123 -9.69 -5.27 0.51
N PRO A 124 -9.99 -6.41 -0.13
CA PRO A 124 -8.97 -7.24 -0.75
C PRO A 124 -8.49 -6.65 -2.08
N MET A 125 -7.26 -6.96 -2.49
CA MET A 125 -6.69 -6.45 -3.74
C MET A 125 -7.51 -6.78 -4.99
N ARG A 126 -8.23 -7.91 -5.02
CA ARG A 126 -9.14 -8.28 -6.13
C ARG A 126 -10.28 -7.28 -6.38
N GLU A 127 -10.70 -6.53 -5.37
CA GLU A 127 -11.72 -5.47 -5.52
C GLU A 127 -11.10 -4.16 -6.00
N LEU A 128 -9.88 -3.85 -5.53
CA LEU A 128 -9.16 -2.64 -5.94
C LEU A 128 -8.63 -2.72 -7.37
N LEU A 129 -8.22 -3.91 -7.83
CA LEU A 129 -7.71 -4.16 -9.17
C LEU A 129 -8.37 -5.42 -9.76
N PRO A 130 -9.63 -5.33 -10.22
CA PRO A 130 -10.30 -6.44 -10.87
C PRO A 130 -9.57 -6.83 -12.15
N SER A 131 -9.40 -8.14 -12.38
CA SER A 131 -8.67 -8.68 -13.55
C SER A 131 -7.26 -8.09 -13.71
N GLY A 132 -6.56 -7.89 -12.59
CA GLY A 132 -5.21 -7.33 -12.57
C GLY A 132 -4.22 -8.12 -13.45
N PHE A 133 -3.42 -7.38 -14.21
CA PHE A 133 -2.32 -7.92 -15.01
C PHE A 133 -1.19 -8.39 -14.09
N ASP A 134 -0.56 -9.52 -14.40
CA ASP A 134 0.65 -10.00 -13.72
C ASP A 134 1.59 -10.71 -14.71
N GLY A 135 2.72 -11.20 -14.20
CA GLY A 135 3.72 -11.90 -15.00
C GLY A 135 3.20 -13.14 -15.75
N SER A 136 2.10 -13.76 -15.31
CA SER A 136 1.52 -14.92 -16.02
C SER A 136 0.93 -14.52 -17.38
N ALA A 137 0.47 -13.27 -17.53
CA ALA A 137 -0.04 -12.77 -18.80
C ALA A 137 1.07 -12.64 -19.86
N LEU A 138 2.33 -12.47 -19.45
CA LEU A 138 3.47 -12.32 -20.35
C LEU A 138 3.84 -13.61 -21.08
N THR A 139 3.46 -14.77 -20.52
CA THR A 139 3.76 -16.11 -21.05
C THR A 139 2.61 -16.72 -21.86
N LEU A 140 1.48 -16.01 -21.98
CA LEU A 140 0.37 -16.43 -22.83
C LEU A 140 0.79 -16.48 -24.31
N SER A 141 0.17 -17.39 -25.06
CA SER A 141 0.38 -17.49 -26.50
C SER A 141 -0.01 -16.18 -27.19
N LYS A 142 0.90 -15.62 -27.99
CA LYS A 142 0.69 -14.38 -28.74
C LYS A 142 0.39 -14.73 -30.19
N VAL A 143 -0.43 -13.91 -30.83
CA VAL A 143 -0.58 -13.95 -32.29
C VAL A 143 0.78 -13.63 -32.91
N ALA A 144 1.14 -14.34 -33.99
CA ALA A 144 2.35 -14.02 -34.75
C ALA A 144 2.24 -12.58 -35.27
N THR A 145 3.27 -11.77 -35.05
CA THR A 145 3.41 -10.46 -35.68
C THR A 145 3.96 -10.65 -37.08
N GLU A 146 3.25 -10.16 -38.10
CA GLU A 146 3.76 -10.05 -39.48
C GLU A 146 4.95 -9.10 -39.57
#